data_AF-A0A937V3X6-F1
#
_entry.id   AF-A0A937V3X6-F1
#
_cell.length_a   1.000
_cell.length_b   1.000
_cell.length_c   1.000
_cell.angle_alpha   90.00
_cell.angle_beta   90.00
_cell.angle_gamma   90.00
#
_symmetry.space_group_name_H-M   'P 1'
#
loop_
_entity.id
_entity.type
_entity.pdbx_description
1 polymer ?
#
loop_
_entity_poly.entity_id
_entity_poly.type
_entity_poly.pdbx_seq_one_letter_code
_entity_poly.pdbx_strand_id
1 'polypeptide(L)'
;MKRVAGMSPKSHRYQSLGHDPVLGFVFGVLDIMRGTITGFSYDKLTHTHTWMQGAVWSDLEPVGLIEAFLRQLGHLISDVATPMGLPAPFMTLIQGINVGSFGKKGRTVGELARWMYLNGYDFRHFLVSGITPAVIEIILRAYIMLRHYSEHGETKFDLASHPKYRSMLLAAHSIATVGNAGKIILMQGNPLAINYAEWMAFTRYLVPSIKYWVFDQHRLRLEHLEHINATGWNDLLQSSDQLMTTIVKVDFPTISLGTT
;
A
#
# COMPACT_ATOMS: atom_id res chain seq x y z
N MET A 1 37.39 -4.84 4.44
CA MET A 1 35.99 -4.36 4.32
C MET A 1 35.97 -2.95 3.74
N LYS A 2 35.47 -2.75 2.52
CA LYS A 2 35.20 -1.38 2.03
C LYS A 2 34.09 -0.78 2.91
N ARG A 3 34.35 0.37 3.54
CA ARG A 3 33.33 1.03 4.38
C ARG A 3 32.22 1.55 3.48
N VAL A 4 30.99 1.09 3.71
CA VAL A 4 29.80 1.66 3.05
C VAL A 4 29.50 3.02 3.68
N ALA A 5 29.38 4.07 2.87
CA ALA A 5 29.11 5.41 3.35
C ALA A 5 27.80 5.47 4.15
N GLY A 6 27.84 6.17 5.28
CA GLY A 6 26.69 6.36 6.17
C GLY A 6 26.30 5.12 7.00
N MET A 7 26.87 3.95 6.73
CA MET A 7 26.57 2.71 7.44
C MET A 7 27.29 2.65 8.80
N SER A 8 26.56 2.23 9.83
CA SER A 8 27.02 2.10 11.20
C SER A 8 26.26 0.98 11.93
N PRO A 9 26.66 0.55 13.14
CA PRO A 9 25.91 -0.43 13.92
C PRO A 9 24.42 -0.05 14.12
N LYS A 10 24.10 1.25 14.13
CA LYS A 10 22.73 1.75 14.27
C LYS A 10 21.95 1.85 12.95
N SER A 11 22.61 1.76 11.80
CA SER A 11 21.97 2.09 10.51
C SER A 11 22.12 1.04 9.42
N HIS A 12 23.01 0.06 9.61
CA HIS A 12 23.20 -1.04 8.66
C HIS A 12 21.91 -1.81 8.39
N ARG A 13 21.10 -2.04 9.42
CA ARG A 13 19.80 -2.72 9.32
C ARG A 13 18.84 -2.01 8.36
N TYR A 14 18.81 -0.69 8.40
CA TYR A 14 17.97 0.06 7.48
C TYR A 14 18.59 0.13 6.08
N GLN A 15 19.91 0.30 5.98
CA GLN A 15 20.62 0.46 4.71
C GLN A 15 20.73 -0.82 3.89
N SER A 16 20.73 -1.98 4.51
CA SER A 16 20.78 -3.27 3.82
C SER A 16 19.38 -3.85 3.61
N LEU A 17 19.08 -4.26 2.38
CA LEU A 17 17.82 -4.95 2.07
C LEU A 17 17.72 -6.32 2.74
N GLY A 18 18.84 -6.87 3.18
CA GLY A 18 18.91 -8.13 3.91
C GLY A 18 18.14 -8.11 5.24
N HIS A 19 17.88 -6.95 5.84
CA HIS A 19 17.08 -6.89 7.08
C HIS A 19 15.62 -6.51 6.83
N ASP A 20 15.20 -6.32 5.58
CA ASP A 20 13.78 -6.10 5.30
C ASP A 20 12.98 -7.38 5.57
N PRO A 21 11.85 -7.32 6.31
CA PRO A 21 11.05 -8.51 6.62
C PRO A 21 10.53 -9.27 5.39
N VAL A 22 10.44 -8.61 4.24
CA VAL A 22 10.01 -9.23 2.98
C VAL A 22 11.17 -9.37 2.01
N LEU A 23 11.88 -8.27 1.75
CA LEU A 23 12.96 -8.26 0.75
C LEU A 23 14.20 -9.03 1.22
N GLY A 24 14.37 -9.22 2.53
CA GLY A 24 15.48 -9.98 3.10
C GLY A 24 15.49 -11.45 2.66
N PHE A 25 14.32 -12.05 2.39
CA PHE A 25 14.26 -13.42 1.85
C PHE A 25 14.72 -13.53 0.41
N VAL A 26 14.79 -12.43 -0.33
CA VAL A 26 15.32 -12.38 -1.69
C VAL A 26 16.76 -11.90 -1.65
N PHE A 27 16.98 -10.65 -1.23
CA PHE A 27 18.29 -10.01 -1.26
C PHE A 27 19.23 -10.58 -0.21
N GLY A 28 18.75 -10.81 1.02
CA GLY A 28 19.58 -11.38 2.10
C GLY A 28 20.06 -12.80 1.79
N VAL A 29 19.18 -13.65 1.23
CA VAL A 29 19.57 -15.00 0.80
C VAL A 29 20.61 -14.93 -0.32
N LEU A 30 20.39 -14.10 -1.35
CA LEU A 30 21.34 -13.92 -2.45
C LEU A 30 22.68 -13.34 -1.97
N ASP A 31 22.64 -12.41 -1.02
CA ASP A 31 23.80 -11.79 -0.41
C ASP A 31 24.63 -12.80 0.39
N ILE A 32 23.99 -13.68 1.17
CA ILE A 32 24.67 -14.77 1.88
C ILE A 32 25.31 -15.76 0.89
N MET A 33 24.58 -16.14 -0.17
CA MET A 33 25.12 -17.07 -1.18
C MET A 33 26.35 -16.51 -1.91
N ARG A 34 26.38 -15.19 -2.13
CA ARG A 34 27.40 -14.51 -2.94
C ARG A 34 28.48 -13.80 -2.12
N GLY A 35 28.37 -13.79 -0.79
CA GLY A 35 29.22 -12.99 0.08
C GLY A 35 29.10 -11.47 -0.16
N THR A 36 27.94 -11.02 -0.63
CA THR A 36 27.67 -9.61 -0.94
C THR A 36 26.79 -8.93 0.10
N ILE A 37 26.64 -7.62 -0.02
CA ILE A 37 25.61 -6.82 0.65
C ILE A 37 24.94 -5.95 -0.40
N THR A 38 23.62 -5.96 -0.43
CA THR A 38 22.77 -5.20 -1.33
C THR A 38 21.92 -4.21 -0.55
N GLY A 39 21.93 -2.95 -0.97
CA GLY A 39 21.23 -1.89 -0.25
C GLY A 39 21.57 -0.49 -0.71
N PHE A 40 21.68 0.43 0.23
CA PHE A 40 21.93 1.84 -0.04
C PHE A 40 23.11 2.37 0.77
N SER A 41 23.99 3.14 0.13
CA SER A 41 24.94 4.01 0.81
C SER A 41 24.29 5.36 1.10
N TYR A 42 24.66 6.04 2.19
CA TYR A 42 24.14 7.36 2.54
C TYR A 42 25.27 8.39 2.61
N ASP A 43 25.18 9.43 1.78
CA ASP A 43 26.07 10.58 1.83
C ASP A 43 25.47 11.67 2.74
N LYS A 44 26.23 12.04 3.77
CA LYS A 44 25.83 13.05 4.76
C LYS A 44 25.91 14.48 4.22
N LEU A 45 26.74 14.74 3.20
CA LEU A 45 26.93 16.07 2.64
C LEU A 45 25.78 16.44 1.71
N THR A 46 25.38 15.49 0.86
CA THR A 46 24.32 15.67 -0.13
C THR A 46 22.95 15.24 0.38
N HIS A 47 22.87 14.54 1.52
CA HIS A 47 21.63 13.95 2.05
C HIS A 47 20.96 12.95 1.08
N THR A 48 21.76 12.30 0.23
CA THR A 48 21.29 11.35 -0.78
C THR A 48 21.66 9.92 -0.46
N HIS A 49 20.77 9.00 -0.82
CA HIS A 49 21.03 7.57 -0.82
C HIS A 49 21.33 7.09 -2.23
N THR A 50 22.33 6.23 -2.37
CA THR A 50 22.70 5.64 -3.66
C THR A 50 22.62 4.14 -3.54
N TRP A 51 21.98 3.48 -4.51
CA TRP A 51 21.96 2.03 -4.59
C TRP A 51 23.39 1.49 -4.62
N MET A 52 23.64 0.44 -3.87
CA MET A 52 24.93 -0.23 -3.85
C MET A 52 24.78 -1.73 -3.73
N GLN A 53 25.73 -2.42 -4.36
CA GLN A 53 26.02 -3.81 -4.11
C GLN A 53 27.53 -3.95 -3.98
N GLY A 54 28.01 -4.65 -2.96
CA GLY A 54 29.43 -4.82 -2.72
C GLY A 54 29.77 -6.14 -2.08
N ALA A 55 30.95 -6.67 -2.36
CA ALA A 55 31.50 -7.82 -1.64
C ALA A 55 31.84 -7.41 -0.21
N VAL A 56 31.39 -8.21 0.77
CA VAL A 56 31.69 -7.98 2.19
C VAL A 56 33.05 -8.62 2.53
N TRP A 57 33.27 -9.84 2.04
CA TRP A 57 34.49 -10.63 2.19
C TRP A 57 34.78 -11.38 0.88
N SER A 58 36.02 -11.36 0.41
CA SER A 58 36.44 -12.05 -0.83
C SER A 58 36.62 -13.55 -0.65
N ASP A 59 36.69 -14.03 0.60
CA ASP A 59 37.19 -15.37 0.94
C ASP A 59 36.10 -16.26 1.57
N LEU A 60 34.82 -15.91 1.39
CA LEU A 60 33.71 -16.73 1.86
C LEU A 60 33.45 -17.87 0.88
N GLU A 61 33.42 -19.11 1.38
CA GLU A 61 32.97 -20.24 0.58
C GLU A 61 31.50 -20.04 0.14
N PRO A 62 31.15 -20.40 -1.11
CA PRO A 62 29.77 -20.32 -1.57
C PRO A 62 28.84 -21.14 -0.69
N VAL A 63 27.80 -20.48 -0.15
CA VAL A 63 26.78 -21.13 0.68
C VAL A 63 25.63 -21.63 -0.20
N GLY A 64 25.17 -22.87 0.02
CA GLY A 64 24.03 -23.42 -0.71
C GLY A 64 22.71 -22.71 -0.40
N LEU A 65 21.72 -22.81 -1.29
CA LEU A 65 20.44 -22.07 -1.17
C LEU A 65 19.69 -22.35 0.15
N ILE A 66 19.54 -23.63 0.52
CA ILE A 66 18.81 -24.02 1.74
C ILE A 66 19.52 -23.46 2.99
N GLU A 67 20.84 -23.57 3.01
CA GLU A 67 21.64 -23.05 4.11
C GLU A 67 21.57 -21.52 4.19
N ALA A 68 21.69 -20.83 3.06
CA ALA A 68 21.55 -19.38 2.99
C ALA A 68 20.16 -18.92 3.46
N PHE A 69 19.11 -19.65 3.09
CA PHE A 69 17.75 -19.39 3.56
C PHE A 69 17.61 -19.55 5.07
N LEU A 70 18.11 -20.66 5.65
CA LEU A 70 18.04 -20.90 7.10
C LEU A 70 18.88 -19.88 7.89
N ARG A 71 20.07 -19.54 7.39
CA ARG A 71 20.93 -18.49 7.98
C ARG A 71 20.20 -17.13 7.95
N GLN A 72 19.60 -16.78 6.82
CA GLN A 72 18.84 -15.54 6.67
C GLN A 72 17.63 -15.49 7.62
N LEU A 73 16.89 -16.59 7.72
CA LEU A 73 15.76 -16.70 8.63
C LEU A 73 16.19 -16.50 10.09
N GLY A 74 17.24 -17.20 10.53
CA GLY A 74 17.81 -17.05 11.86
C GLY A 74 18.30 -15.63 12.12
N HIS A 75 18.93 -15.00 11.12
CA HIS A 75 19.39 -13.61 11.19
C HIS A 75 18.23 -12.64 11.43
N LEU A 76 17.16 -12.71 10.63
CA LEU A 76 15.97 -11.89 10.80
C LEU A 76 15.30 -12.10 12.15
N ILE A 77 15.14 -13.35 12.60
CA ILE A 77 14.53 -13.67 13.91
C ILE A 77 15.34 -13.04 15.05
N SER A 78 16.67 -13.16 15.00
CA SER A 78 17.55 -12.58 16.02
C SER A 78 17.45 -11.05 16.10
N ASP A 79 17.20 -10.39 14.97
CA ASP A 79 17.07 -8.93 14.90
C ASP A 79 15.73 -8.42 15.48
N VAL A 80 14.66 -9.22 15.40
CA VAL A 80 13.33 -8.86 15.96
C VAL A 80 13.40 -8.62 17.47
N ALA A 81 14.20 -9.42 18.19
CA ALA A 81 14.30 -9.37 19.65
C ALA A 81 15.26 -8.29 20.18
N THR A 82 15.74 -7.37 19.32
CA THR A 82 16.68 -6.33 19.72
C THR A 82 16.01 -4.96 19.93
N PRO A 83 16.61 -4.04 20.71
CA PRO A 83 16.07 -2.70 20.91
C PRO A 83 15.85 -1.91 19.61
N MET A 84 16.62 -2.22 18.56
CA MET A 84 16.52 -1.64 17.24
C MET A 84 16.06 -2.72 16.27
N GLY A 85 14.75 -2.97 16.18
CA GLY A 85 14.22 -4.10 15.42
C GLY A 85 14.44 -4.01 13.92
N LEU A 86 13.82 -4.94 13.20
CA LEU A 86 13.76 -4.91 11.74
C LEU A 86 13.09 -3.61 11.25
N PRO A 87 13.41 -3.09 10.07
CA PRO A 87 12.62 -2.07 9.41
C PRO A 87 11.18 -2.53 9.13
N ALA A 88 10.26 -1.59 8.90
CA ALA A 88 8.94 -1.94 8.39
C ALA A 88 9.03 -2.55 6.98
N PRO A 89 8.10 -3.42 6.57
CA PRO A 89 8.15 -4.10 5.28
C PRO A 89 8.27 -3.11 4.11
N PHE A 90 9.21 -3.37 3.20
CA PHE A 90 9.55 -2.54 2.04
C PHE A 90 10.05 -1.11 2.35
N MET A 91 10.10 -0.72 3.63
CA MET A 91 10.51 0.63 4.02
C MET A 91 11.99 0.90 3.67
N THR A 92 12.79 -0.15 3.55
CA THR A 92 14.19 -0.06 3.11
C THR A 92 14.34 0.49 1.68
N LEU A 93 13.37 0.24 0.79
CA LEU A 93 13.38 0.77 -0.58
C LEU A 93 13.13 2.27 -0.66
N ILE A 94 12.43 2.83 0.34
CA ILE A 94 12.11 4.27 0.39
C ILE A 94 13.40 5.12 0.39
N GLN A 95 14.52 4.56 0.87
CA GLN A 95 15.84 5.20 0.78
C GLN A 95 16.17 5.65 -0.63
N GLY A 96 15.79 4.91 -1.67
CA GLY A 96 16.06 5.26 -3.06
C GLY A 96 15.33 6.52 -3.57
N ILE A 97 14.38 7.06 -2.80
CA ILE A 97 13.57 8.22 -3.19
C ILE A 97 14.24 9.50 -2.67
N ASN A 98 15.20 10.04 -3.42
CA ASN A 98 15.91 11.28 -3.10
C ASN A 98 15.17 12.54 -3.58
N VAL A 99 13.86 12.61 -3.38
CA VAL A 99 13.01 13.72 -3.84
C VAL A 99 12.44 14.48 -2.65
N GLY A 100 12.16 15.77 -2.85
CA GLY A 100 11.49 16.63 -1.87
C GLY A 100 12.40 17.19 -0.78
N SER A 101 11.84 18.08 0.03
CA SER A 101 12.52 18.75 1.14
C SER A 101 11.55 18.89 2.31
N PHE A 102 11.74 18.08 3.35
CA PHE A 102 10.78 17.90 4.44
C PHE A 102 11.40 18.20 5.81
N GLY A 103 10.62 18.89 6.64
CA GLY A 103 10.99 19.29 7.99
C GLY A 103 12.09 20.35 8.05
N LYS A 104 12.52 20.71 9.27
CA LYS A 104 13.48 21.81 9.51
C LYS A 104 14.87 21.61 8.88
N LYS A 105 15.23 20.37 8.54
CA LYS A 105 16.53 20.04 7.95
C LYS A 105 16.48 19.80 6.43
N GLY A 106 15.34 20.08 5.78
CA GLY A 106 15.19 19.93 4.33
C GLY A 106 15.47 18.51 3.83
N ARG A 107 14.96 17.50 4.52
CA ARG A 107 15.28 16.09 4.25
C ARG A 107 14.55 15.58 3.01
N THR A 108 15.20 14.74 2.21
CA THR A 108 14.53 13.99 1.15
C THR A 108 13.59 12.92 1.74
N VAL A 109 12.70 12.34 0.93
CA VAL A 109 11.85 11.21 1.38
C VAL A 109 12.69 10.05 1.92
N GLY A 110 13.78 9.68 1.24
CA GLY A 110 14.68 8.63 1.69
C GLY A 110 15.38 8.95 3.02
N GLU A 111 15.84 10.19 3.21
CA GLU A 111 16.42 10.61 4.50
C GLU A 111 15.37 10.70 5.61
N LEU A 112 14.15 11.11 5.28
CA LEU A 112 13.05 11.12 6.25
C LEU A 112 12.74 9.71 6.74
N ALA A 113 12.68 8.73 5.85
CA ALA A 113 12.43 7.33 6.21
C ALA A 113 13.59 6.74 7.03
N ARG A 114 14.84 7.06 6.65
CA ARG A 114 16.03 6.75 7.49
C ARG A 114 15.92 7.36 8.87
N TRP A 115 15.51 8.62 8.96
CA TRP A 115 15.35 9.32 10.23
C TRP A 115 14.24 8.67 11.06
N MET A 116 13.10 8.31 10.46
CA MET A 116 12.01 7.61 11.15
C MET A 116 12.51 6.31 11.79
N TYR A 117 13.20 5.46 11.02
CA TYR A 117 13.75 4.20 11.54
C TYR A 117 14.71 4.43 12.71
N LEU A 118 15.67 5.35 12.54
CA LEU A 118 16.66 5.68 13.58
C LEU A 118 16.04 6.26 14.86
N ASN A 119 14.80 6.76 14.78
CA ASN A 119 14.04 7.30 15.91
C ASN A 119 12.91 6.35 16.37
N GLY A 120 13.00 5.06 16.05
CA GLY A 120 12.13 4.02 16.62
C GLY A 120 10.93 3.63 15.75
N TYR A 121 10.86 4.09 14.49
CA TYR A 121 9.89 3.57 13.53
C TYR A 121 10.39 2.23 12.94
N ASP A 122 10.34 1.18 13.76
CA ASP A 122 10.75 -0.17 13.39
C ASP A 122 9.53 -1.07 13.11
N PHE A 123 9.79 -2.36 12.87
CA PHE A 123 8.76 -3.36 12.58
C PHE A 123 7.71 -3.48 13.69
N ARG A 124 8.08 -3.26 14.96
CA ARG A 124 7.12 -3.32 16.08
C ARG A 124 6.19 -2.11 16.03
N HIS A 125 6.73 -0.92 15.75
CA HIS A 125 5.89 0.26 15.50
C HIS A 125 4.91 -0.01 14.36
N PHE A 126 5.38 -0.60 13.26
CA PHE A 126 4.53 -0.99 12.15
C PHE A 126 3.43 -1.97 12.56
N LEU A 127 3.76 -3.05 13.30
CA LEU A 127 2.79 -4.03 13.76
C LEU A 127 1.70 -3.41 14.65
N VAL A 128 2.08 -2.53 15.59
CA VAL A 128 1.12 -1.83 16.45
C VAL A 128 0.24 -0.89 15.62
N SER A 129 0.82 -0.17 14.65
CA SER A 129 0.06 0.68 13.73
C SER A 129 -0.92 -0.12 12.86
N GLY A 130 -0.60 -1.40 12.59
CA GLY A 130 -1.42 -2.36 11.86
C GLY A 130 -2.70 -2.78 12.59
N ILE A 131 -2.85 -2.49 13.89
CA ILE A 131 -4.11 -2.70 14.60
C ILE A 131 -5.25 -1.91 13.96
N THR A 132 -4.99 -0.68 13.48
CA THR A 132 -6.00 0.15 12.83
C THR A 132 -6.60 -0.52 11.58
N PRO A 133 -5.82 -0.86 10.53
CA PRO A 133 -6.38 -1.52 9.36
C PRO A 133 -6.93 -2.91 9.68
N ALA A 134 -6.34 -3.64 10.64
CA ALA A 134 -6.86 -4.94 11.06
C ALA A 134 -8.28 -4.85 11.65
N VAL A 135 -8.55 -3.86 12.50
CA VAL A 135 -9.89 -3.63 13.08
C VAL A 135 -10.89 -3.28 11.98
N ILE A 136 -10.53 -2.42 11.03
CA ILE A 136 -11.39 -2.07 9.88
C ILE A 136 -11.75 -3.34 9.09
N GLU A 137 -10.76 -4.15 8.73
CA GLU A 137 -10.93 -5.38 7.98
C GLU A 137 -11.81 -6.39 8.73
N ILE A 138 -11.54 -6.63 10.02
CA ILE A 138 -12.28 -7.59 10.83
C ILE A 138 -13.75 -7.17 10.96
N ILE A 139 -14.02 -5.91 11.32
CA ILE A 139 -15.40 -5.42 11.52
C ILE A 139 -16.18 -5.48 10.21
N LEU A 140 -15.62 -4.99 9.11
CA LEU A 140 -16.34 -4.98 7.83
C LEU A 140 -16.56 -6.41 7.31
N ARG A 141 -15.57 -7.30 7.40
CA ARG A 141 -15.73 -8.68 6.97
C ARG A 141 -16.74 -9.44 7.81
N ALA A 142 -16.74 -9.24 9.13
CA ALA A 142 -17.74 -9.82 10.01
C ALA A 142 -19.15 -9.32 9.67
N TYR A 143 -19.32 -8.00 9.49
CA TYR A 143 -20.60 -7.42 9.06
C TYR A 143 -21.09 -8.02 7.73
N ILE A 144 -20.21 -8.10 6.74
CA ILE A 144 -20.55 -8.62 5.40
C ILE A 144 -20.95 -10.09 5.48
N MET A 145 -20.19 -10.90 6.21
CA MET A 145 -20.48 -12.32 6.40
C MET A 145 -21.82 -12.55 7.11
N LEU A 146 -22.09 -11.80 8.18
CA LEU A 146 -23.36 -11.87 8.92
C LEU A 146 -24.54 -11.44 8.05
N ARG A 147 -24.38 -10.35 7.29
CA ARG A 147 -25.42 -9.87 6.37
C ARG A 147 -25.71 -10.89 5.27
N HIS A 148 -24.67 -11.45 4.65
CA HIS A 148 -24.85 -12.45 3.60
C HIS A 148 -25.59 -13.68 4.12
N TYR A 149 -25.21 -14.20 5.29
CA TYR A 149 -25.89 -15.30 5.94
C TYR A 149 -27.36 -14.96 6.27
N SER A 150 -27.65 -13.74 6.74
CA SER A 150 -29.03 -13.33 7.02
C SER A 150 -29.91 -13.24 5.77
N GLU A 151 -29.34 -12.88 4.62
CA GLU A 151 -30.09 -12.70 3.37
C GLU A 151 -30.25 -14.04 2.59
N HIS A 152 -29.25 -14.93 2.64
CA HIS A 152 -29.20 -16.13 1.79
C HIS A 152 -29.17 -17.46 2.57
N GLY A 153 -28.92 -17.44 3.88
CA GLY A 153 -28.76 -18.64 4.70
C GLY A 153 -27.46 -19.42 4.47
N GLU A 154 -26.54 -18.88 3.66
CA GLU A 154 -25.30 -19.55 3.26
C GLU A 154 -24.08 -19.03 4.01
N THR A 155 -23.16 -19.94 4.34
CA THR A 155 -21.89 -19.62 5.00
C THR A 155 -20.72 -19.48 4.02
N LYS A 156 -20.88 -20.01 2.80
CA LYS A 156 -19.87 -19.88 1.74
C LYS A 156 -20.05 -18.54 1.08
N PHE A 157 -19.09 -17.65 1.32
CA PHE A 157 -19.14 -16.30 0.83
C PHE A 157 -17.81 -15.90 0.20
N ASP A 158 -17.83 -15.54 -1.08
CA ASP A 158 -16.65 -15.03 -1.77
C ASP A 158 -16.61 -13.50 -1.70
N LEU A 159 -15.85 -13.00 -0.74
CA LEU A 159 -15.66 -11.55 -0.59
C LEU A 159 -14.90 -10.93 -1.77
N ALA A 160 -14.01 -11.68 -2.43
CA ALA A 160 -13.09 -11.13 -3.42
C ALA A 160 -13.80 -10.76 -4.73
N SER A 161 -14.86 -11.47 -5.08
CA SER A 161 -15.62 -11.26 -6.31
C SER A 161 -16.69 -10.17 -6.22
N HIS A 162 -16.99 -9.64 -5.03
CA HIS A 162 -18.07 -8.66 -4.85
C HIS A 162 -17.58 -7.19 -4.88
N PRO A 163 -17.89 -6.43 -5.95
CA PRO A 163 -17.36 -5.07 -6.14
C PRO A 163 -17.84 -4.08 -5.06
N LYS A 164 -19.04 -4.28 -4.54
CA LYS A 164 -19.64 -3.45 -3.47
C LYS A 164 -18.80 -3.49 -2.20
N TYR A 165 -18.41 -4.67 -1.75
CA TYR A 165 -17.66 -4.83 -0.49
C TYR A 165 -16.24 -4.32 -0.60
N ARG A 166 -15.63 -4.53 -1.76
CA ARG A 166 -14.33 -3.93 -2.07
C ARG A 166 -14.38 -2.40 -2.02
N SER A 167 -15.48 -1.80 -2.50
CA SER A 167 -15.70 -0.36 -2.41
C SER A 167 -15.90 0.11 -0.96
N MET A 168 -16.58 -0.68 -0.12
CA MET A 168 -16.70 -0.40 1.32
C MET A 168 -15.35 -0.40 2.04
N LEU A 169 -14.51 -1.40 1.78
CA LEU A 169 -13.15 -1.48 2.33
C LEU A 169 -12.29 -0.30 1.86
N LEU A 170 -12.34 0.04 0.57
CA LEU A 170 -11.65 1.22 0.04
C LEU A 170 -12.11 2.50 0.75
N ALA A 171 -13.42 2.70 0.92
CA ALA A 171 -13.95 3.89 1.59
C ALA A 171 -13.51 3.96 3.06
N ALA A 172 -13.58 2.86 3.80
CA ALA A 172 -13.16 2.83 5.20
C ALA A 172 -11.67 3.13 5.37
N HIS A 173 -10.80 2.50 4.58
CA HIS A 173 -9.37 2.79 4.61
C HIS A 173 -9.04 4.22 4.11
N SER A 174 -9.83 4.76 3.18
CA SER A 174 -9.69 6.17 2.77
C SER A 174 -9.96 7.12 3.93
N ILE A 175 -11.06 6.91 4.66
CA ILE A 175 -11.43 7.72 5.83
C ILE A 175 -10.34 7.62 6.91
N ALA A 176 -9.85 6.41 7.20
CA ALA A 176 -8.78 6.20 8.18
C ALA A 176 -7.46 6.86 7.75
N THR A 177 -7.13 6.80 6.45
CA THR A 177 -5.95 7.46 5.87
C THR A 177 -6.06 8.99 5.98
N VAL A 178 -7.22 9.58 5.67
CA VAL A 178 -7.47 11.01 5.86
C VAL A 178 -7.36 11.39 7.34
N GLY A 179 -7.90 10.57 8.24
CA GLY A 179 -7.73 10.75 9.69
C GLY A 179 -6.26 10.70 10.12
N ASN A 180 -5.47 9.78 9.58
CA ASN A 180 -4.02 9.72 9.85
C ASN A 180 -3.28 10.95 9.30
N ALA A 181 -3.62 11.42 8.10
CA ALA A 181 -3.08 12.67 7.54
C ALA A 181 -3.40 13.86 8.45
N GLY A 182 -4.66 13.98 8.90
CA GLY A 182 -5.07 14.99 9.88
C GLY A 182 -4.28 14.90 11.19
N LYS A 183 -4.09 13.70 11.74
CA LYS A 183 -3.25 13.46 12.92
C LYS A 183 -1.82 13.97 12.72
N ILE A 184 -1.20 13.67 11.58
CA ILE A 184 0.17 14.13 11.28
C ILE A 184 0.24 15.66 11.25
N ILE A 185 -0.72 16.32 10.60
CA ILE A 185 -0.80 17.79 10.53
C ILE A 185 -0.92 18.38 11.94
N LEU A 186 -1.84 17.86 12.76
CA LEU A 186 -2.04 18.31 14.14
C LEU A 186 -0.79 18.09 15.02
N MET A 187 -0.01 17.04 14.73
CA MET A 187 1.28 16.76 15.36
C MET A 187 2.46 17.51 14.71
N GLN A 188 2.21 18.68 14.10
CA GLN A 188 3.22 19.56 13.50
C GLN A 188 4.08 18.87 12.43
N GLY A 189 3.49 17.91 11.70
CA GLY A 189 4.20 17.16 10.66
C GLY A 189 5.21 16.14 11.20
N ASN A 190 5.04 15.66 12.44
CA ASN A 190 5.90 14.60 12.98
C ASN A 190 5.77 13.31 12.13
N PRO A 191 6.83 12.88 11.43
CA PRO A 191 6.74 11.73 10.53
C PRO A 191 6.58 10.41 11.30
N LEU A 192 6.92 10.34 12.60
CA LEU A 192 6.63 9.17 13.44
C LEU A 192 5.13 8.95 13.69
N ALA A 193 4.28 9.94 13.39
CA ALA A 193 2.83 9.81 13.52
C ALA A 193 2.16 9.10 12.33
N ILE A 194 2.92 8.85 11.25
CA ILE A 194 2.44 8.15 10.05
C ILE A 194 2.04 6.72 10.42
N ASN A 195 0.82 6.32 10.05
CA ASN A 195 0.39 4.93 10.14
C ASN A 195 0.68 4.22 8.81
N TYR A 196 1.92 3.78 8.61
CA TYR A 196 2.36 3.16 7.37
C TYR A 196 1.54 1.91 7.01
N ALA A 197 1.10 1.14 8.00
CA ALA A 197 0.23 -0.02 7.78
C ALA A 197 -1.13 0.35 7.20
N GLU A 198 -1.74 1.45 7.68
CA GLU A 198 -3.01 1.96 7.14
C GLU A 198 -2.84 2.45 5.69
N TRP A 199 -1.76 3.21 5.41
CA TRP A 199 -1.46 3.64 4.05
C TRP A 199 -1.24 2.45 3.10
N MET A 200 -0.56 1.39 3.55
CA MET A 200 -0.43 0.15 2.78
C MET A 200 -1.80 -0.51 2.53
N ALA A 201 -2.64 -0.64 3.55
CA ALA A 201 -3.98 -1.21 3.40
C ALA A 201 -4.85 -0.40 2.42
N PHE A 202 -4.82 0.93 2.52
CA PHE A 202 -5.46 1.81 1.56
C PHE A 202 -4.95 1.59 0.14
N THR A 203 -3.62 1.55 -0.08
CA THR A 203 -3.05 1.33 -1.41
C THR A 203 -3.44 -0.01 -2.02
N ARG A 204 -3.58 -1.07 -1.20
CA ARG A 204 -4.02 -2.40 -1.64
C ARG A 204 -5.40 -2.36 -2.30
N TYR A 205 -6.32 -1.57 -1.76
CA TYR A 205 -7.66 -1.42 -2.34
C TYR A 205 -7.70 -0.37 -3.45
N LEU A 206 -6.95 0.71 -3.31
CA LEU A 206 -6.92 1.82 -4.26
C LEU A 206 -6.38 1.39 -5.63
N VAL A 207 -5.23 0.73 -5.68
CA VAL A 207 -4.52 0.45 -6.94
C VAL A 207 -5.40 -0.34 -7.93
N PRO A 208 -6.01 -1.48 -7.57
CA PRO A 208 -6.81 -2.18 -8.56
C PRO A 208 -8.19 -1.55 -8.76
N SER A 209 -8.65 -0.63 -7.90
CA SER A 209 -9.86 0.18 -8.16
C SER A 209 -9.57 1.27 -9.20
N ILE A 210 -8.41 1.92 -9.13
CA ILE A 210 -7.94 2.82 -10.18
C ILE A 210 -7.80 2.06 -11.51
N LYS A 211 -7.18 0.87 -11.49
CA LYS A 211 -7.10 0.03 -12.70
C LYS A 211 -8.49 -0.22 -13.30
N TYR A 212 -9.45 -0.60 -12.46
CA TYR A 212 -10.82 -0.82 -12.90
C TYR A 212 -11.44 0.43 -13.55
N TRP A 213 -11.36 1.58 -12.88
CA TRP A 213 -11.94 2.84 -13.38
C TRP A 213 -11.28 3.32 -14.68
N VAL A 214 -9.95 3.19 -14.80
CA VAL A 214 -9.19 3.73 -15.93
C VAL A 214 -9.25 2.80 -17.14
N PHE A 215 -9.15 1.47 -16.94
CA PHE A 215 -8.96 0.53 -18.05
C PHE A 215 -10.13 -0.42 -18.27
N ASP A 216 -10.75 -0.94 -17.21
CA ASP A 216 -11.71 -2.03 -17.34
C ASP A 216 -13.17 -1.53 -17.48
N GLN A 217 -13.52 -0.38 -16.90
CA GLN A 217 -14.89 0.11 -16.84
C GLN A 217 -15.51 0.31 -18.23
N HIS A 218 -14.76 0.89 -19.17
CA HIS A 218 -15.27 1.12 -20.52
C HIS A 218 -15.47 -0.20 -21.28
N ARG A 219 -14.47 -1.10 -21.22
CA ARG A 219 -14.55 -2.43 -21.83
C ARG A 219 -15.75 -3.22 -21.31
N LEU A 220 -15.89 -3.32 -19.98
CA LEU A 220 -16.98 -4.07 -19.35
C LEU A 220 -18.36 -3.47 -19.67
N ARG A 221 -18.45 -2.14 -19.81
CA ARG A 221 -19.69 -1.49 -20.23
C ARG A 221 -20.04 -1.84 -21.68
N LEU A 222 -19.06 -1.86 -22.59
CA LEU A 222 -19.27 -2.26 -23.98
C LEU A 222 -19.68 -3.73 -24.08
N GLU A 223 -18.95 -4.63 -23.42
CA GLU A 223 -19.30 -6.06 -23.35
C GLU A 223 -20.73 -6.25 -22.81
N HIS A 224 -21.09 -5.53 -21.74
CA HIS A 224 -22.45 -5.58 -21.20
C HIS A 224 -23.50 -5.14 -22.22
N LEU A 225 -23.25 -4.06 -22.97
CA LEU A 225 -24.14 -3.56 -24.02
C LEU A 225 -24.25 -4.53 -25.20
N GLU A 226 -23.15 -5.17 -25.60
CA GLU A 226 -23.12 -6.17 -26.68
C GLU A 226 -23.89 -7.44 -26.33
N HIS A 227 -23.93 -7.80 -25.04
CA HIS A 227 -24.64 -8.97 -24.55
C HIS A 227 -26.12 -8.72 -24.21
N ILE A 228 -26.64 -7.49 -24.41
CA ILE A 228 -28.08 -7.22 -24.25
C ILE A 228 -28.85 -7.97 -25.34
N ASN A 229 -29.63 -8.97 -24.92
CA ASN A 229 -30.49 -9.73 -25.81
C ASN A 229 -31.74 -8.92 -26.22
N ALA A 230 -32.51 -9.42 -27.19
CA ALA A 230 -33.70 -8.73 -27.70
C ALA A 230 -34.73 -8.37 -26.59
N THR A 231 -34.84 -9.20 -25.55
CA THR A 231 -35.68 -8.91 -24.38
C THR A 231 -35.16 -7.72 -23.57
N GLY A 232 -33.85 -7.61 -23.33
CA GLY A 232 -33.27 -6.45 -22.63
C GLY A 232 -33.39 -5.16 -23.44
N TRP A 233 -33.35 -5.23 -24.77
CA TRP A 233 -33.65 -4.09 -25.63
C TRP A 233 -35.12 -3.65 -25.55
N ASN A 234 -36.04 -4.61 -25.51
CA ASN A 234 -37.46 -4.30 -25.33
C ASN A 234 -37.75 -3.66 -23.97
N ASP A 235 -37.15 -4.16 -22.90
CA ASP A 235 -37.30 -3.59 -21.55
C ASP A 235 -36.75 -2.15 -21.47
N LEU A 236 -35.63 -1.88 -22.15
CA LEU A 236 -35.05 -0.54 -22.27
C LEU A 236 -35.96 0.42 -23.04
N LEU A 237 -36.51 -0.03 -24.18
CA LEU A 237 -37.44 0.77 -24.98
C LEU A 237 -38.72 1.06 -24.21
N GLN A 238 -39.28 0.07 -23.52
CA GLN A 238 -40.46 0.25 -22.69
C GLN A 238 -40.22 1.23 -21.54
N SER A 239 -39.05 1.14 -20.89
CA SER A 239 -38.64 2.08 -19.84
C SER A 239 -38.45 3.50 -20.39
N SER A 240 -37.91 3.63 -21.60
CA SER A 240 -37.78 4.91 -22.31
C SER A 240 -39.15 5.54 -22.60
N ASP A 241 -40.12 4.76 -23.10
CA ASP A 241 -41.48 5.24 -23.39
C ASP A 241 -42.21 5.70 -22.11
N GLN A 242 -42.01 5.00 -20.99
CA GLN A 242 -42.54 5.41 -19.68
C GLN A 242 -41.94 6.73 -19.19
N LEU A 243 -40.63 6.94 -19.39
CA LEU A 243 -39.99 8.22 -19.07
C LEU A 243 -40.50 9.35 -19.96
N MET A 244 -40.63 9.11 -21.26
CA MET A 244 -41.16 10.10 -22.21
C MET A 244 -42.58 10.50 -21.89
N THR A 245 -43.46 9.54 -21.59
CA THR A 245 -44.85 9.84 -21.19
C THR A 245 -44.92 10.59 -19.86
N THR A 246 -43.96 10.39 -18.96
CA THR A 246 -43.86 11.18 -17.72
C THR A 246 -43.41 12.60 -18.02
N ILE A 247 -42.38 12.78 -18.85
CA ILE A 247 -41.84 14.11 -19.24
C ILE A 247 -42.88 14.91 -20.03
N VAL A 248 -43.60 14.30 -20.96
CA VAL A 248 -44.62 14.97 -21.79
C VAL A 248 -45.84 15.41 -20.94
N LYS A 249 -46.11 14.74 -19.82
CA LYS A 249 -47.17 15.15 -18.87
C LYS A 249 -46.76 16.30 -17.95
N VAL A 250 -45.48 16.64 -17.89
CA VAL A 250 -45.02 17.82 -17.16
C VAL A 250 -45.22 19.02 -18.08
N ASP A 251 -46.23 19.84 -17.81
CA ASP A 251 -46.42 21.12 -18.48
C ASP A 251 -45.19 22.00 -18.21
N PHE A 252 -44.35 22.15 -19.23
CA PHE A 252 -43.26 23.12 -19.17
C PHE A 252 -43.85 24.53 -19.26
N PRO A 253 -43.47 25.46 -18.36
CA PRO A 253 -43.93 26.83 -18.46
C PRO A 253 -43.48 27.41 -19.81
N THR A 254 -44.45 27.72 -20.66
CA THR A 254 -44.23 28.31 -21.98
C THR A 254 -43.82 29.77 -21.77
N ILE A 255 -42.52 30.04 -21.89
CA ILE A 255 -42.00 31.41 -21.87
C ILE A 255 -42.29 32.02 -23.25
N SER A 256 -43.31 32.88 -23.31
CA SER A 256 -43.59 33.67 -24.51
C SER A 256 -42.47 34.69 -24.70
N LEU A 257 -41.61 34.47 -25.71
CA LEU A 257 -40.66 35.47 -26.16
C LEU A 257 -41.46 36.55 -26.89
N GLY A 258 -41.50 37.74 -26.31
CA GLY A 258 -42.36 38.85 -26.72
C GLY A 258 -42.37 39.10 -28.23
N THR A 259 -43.57 39.32 -28.76
CA THR A 259 -43.79 39.73 -30.15
C THR A 259 -43.18 41.11 -30.39
N THR A 260 -42.42 41.22 -31.47
CA THR A 260 -41.78 42.46 -31.95
C THR A 260 -42.80 43.47 -32.47
#